data_AF-A0A6M4WTA1-F1
#
_entry.id   AF-A0A6M4WTA1-F1
#
_cell.length_a   1.000
_cell.length_b   1.000
_cell.length_c   1.000
_cell.angle_alpha   90.00
_cell.angle_beta   90.00
_cell.angle_gamma   90.00
#
_symmetry.space_group_name_H-M   'P 1'
#
loop_
_entity.id
_entity.type
_entity.pdbx_description
1 polymer ?
#
loop_
_entity_poly.entity_id
_entity_poly.type
_entity_poly.pdbx_seq_one_letter_code
_entity_poly.pdbx_strand_id
1 'polypeptide(L)'
;MDAGVAAVAAGAVGAALGGIAAIIGAKIAAEKNTVALLQQVNHQAQAERAQWVRNQRATAYEEFLRTWDEYTLARGRFHIERPPKYENWRNVQELHGRLGTAAFAIQITGPESVQEVTSQAFIELTAMAFPDELRAEFYALNTRMRETNDPQLRDQMTKIAEEMLYRGSWDGAIDVPPVRQRFLRAATEALGTL
;
A
#
# COMPACT_ATOMS: atom_id res chain seq x y z
N MET A 1 55.36 62.44 -27.72
CA MET A 1 55.31 60.95 -27.78
C MET A 1 54.11 60.46 -26.95
N ASP A 2 52.98 61.17 -26.98
CA ASP A 2 52.08 61.18 -25.82
C ASP A 2 50.77 60.40 -26.05
N ALA A 3 50.40 60.13 -27.30
CA ALA A 3 49.20 59.35 -27.64
C ALA A 3 49.37 57.84 -27.39
N GLY A 4 50.59 57.30 -27.53
CA GLY A 4 50.86 55.87 -27.35
C GLY A 4 50.80 55.41 -25.89
N VAL A 5 51.20 56.26 -24.95
CA VAL A 5 51.16 55.96 -23.51
C VAL A 5 49.72 56.06 -22.98
N ALA A 6 48.93 57.02 -23.48
CA ALA A 6 47.51 57.14 -23.12
C ALA A 6 46.66 55.96 -23.62
N ALA A 7 46.93 55.44 -24.82
CA ALA A 7 46.24 54.27 -25.36
C ALA A 7 46.55 52.98 -24.57
N VAL A 8 47.80 52.78 -24.14
CA VAL A 8 48.20 51.65 -23.31
C VAL A 8 47.60 51.75 -21.90
N ALA A 9 47.56 52.94 -21.32
CA ALA A 9 46.92 53.17 -20.01
C ALA A 9 45.39 52.95 -20.06
N ALA A 10 44.71 53.43 -21.11
CA ALA A 10 43.28 53.19 -21.30
C ALA A 10 42.96 51.71 -21.54
N GLY A 11 43.81 51.00 -22.30
CA GLY A 11 43.68 49.55 -22.52
C GLY A 11 43.88 48.73 -21.24
N ALA A 12 44.84 49.11 -20.38
CA ALA A 12 45.07 48.45 -19.11
C ALA A 12 43.92 48.66 -18.11
N VAL A 13 43.34 49.86 -18.06
CA VAL A 13 42.16 50.16 -17.24
C VAL A 13 40.92 49.42 -17.75
N GLY A 14 40.71 49.37 -19.07
CA GLY A 14 39.64 48.59 -19.68
C GLY A 14 39.75 47.08 -19.42
N ALA A 15 40.96 46.52 -19.48
CA ALA A 15 41.21 45.10 -19.16
C ALA A 15 41.04 44.80 -17.67
N ALA A 16 41.47 45.71 -16.78
CA ALA A 16 41.29 45.55 -15.34
C ALA A 16 39.81 45.62 -14.94
N LEU A 17 39.05 46.57 -15.48
CA LEU A 17 37.61 46.68 -15.26
C LEU A 17 36.84 45.49 -15.87
N GLY A 18 37.23 45.03 -17.06
CA GLY A 18 36.68 43.83 -17.68
C GLY A 18 36.97 42.55 -16.88
N GLY A 19 38.16 42.43 -16.30
CA GLY A 19 38.54 41.31 -15.43
C GLY A 19 37.76 41.30 -14.11
N ILE A 20 37.57 42.45 -13.47
CA ILE A 20 36.76 42.57 -12.25
C ILE A 20 35.28 42.24 -12.53
N ALA A 21 34.73 42.74 -13.64
CA ALA A 21 33.36 42.42 -14.05
C ALA A 21 33.18 40.92 -14.35
N ALA A 22 34.18 40.28 -14.97
CA ALA A 22 34.16 38.84 -15.21
C ALA A 22 34.21 38.02 -13.91
N ILE A 23 35.03 38.44 -12.93
CA ILE A 23 35.11 37.79 -11.60
C ILE A 23 33.79 37.95 -10.85
N ILE A 24 33.20 39.15 -10.85
CA ILE A 24 31.90 39.41 -10.20
C ILE A 24 30.78 38.61 -10.89
N GLY A 25 30.76 38.61 -12.23
CA GLY A 25 29.81 37.83 -13.02
C GLY A 25 29.92 36.33 -12.77
N ALA A 26 31.15 35.80 -12.67
CA ALA A 26 31.41 34.39 -12.35
C ALA A 26 30.96 34.02 -10.93
N LYS A 27 31.17 34.92 -9.94
CA LYS A 27 30.69 34.71 -8.57
C LYS A 27 29.17 34.65 -8.50
N ILE A 28 28.48 35.61 -9.13
CA ILE A 28 27.02 35.66 -9.18
C ILE A 28 26.45 34.46 -9.96
N ALA A 29 27.11 34.05 -11.06
CA ALA A 29 26.71 32.88 -11.82
C ALA A 29 26.90 31.58 -11.02
N ALA A 30 27.99 31.45 -10.26
CA ALA A 30 28.26 30.29 -9.40
C ALA A 30 27.24 30.18 -8.25
N GLU A 31 26.92 31.30 -7.59
CA GLU A 31 25.91 31.35 -6.53
C GLU A 31 24.51 30.98 -7.07
N LYS A 32 24.12 31.55 -8.22
CA LYS A 32 22.85 31.22 -8.88
C LYS A 32 22.77 29.77 -9.36
N ASN A 33 23.85 29.24 -9.92
CA ASN A 33 23.91 27.84 -10.34
C ASN A 33 23.81 26.89 -9.14
N THR A 34 24.43 27.24 -8.01
CA THR A 34 24.33 26.44 -6.77
C THR A 34 22.89 26.40 -6.27
N VAL A 35 22.20 27.54 -6.22
CA VAL A 35 20.78 27.60 -5.80
C VAL A 35 19.89 26.82 -6.77
N ALA A 36 20.09 26.97 -8.08
CA ALA A 36 19.33 26.24 -9.10
C ALA A 36 19.57 24.71 -8.99
N LEU A 37 20.81 24.29 -8.75
CA LEU A 37 21.15 22.88 -8.56
C LEU A 37 20.47 22.31 -7.30
N LEU A 38 20.48 23.05 -6.18
CA LEU A 38 19.80 22.64 -4.96
C LEU A 38 18.29 22.52 -5.16
N GLN A 39 17.67 23.46 -5.88
CA GLN A 39 16.25 23.40 -6.25
C GLN A 39 15.97 22.20 -7.15
N GLN A 40 16.84 21.93 -8.14
CA GLN A 40 16.71 20.79 -9.04
C GLN A 40 16.82 19.45 -8.30
N VAL A 41 17.81 19.31 -7.39
CA VAL A 41 17.96 18.11 -6.55
C VAL A 41 16.74 17.93 -5.66
N ASN A 42 16.19 19.00 -5.08
CA ASN A 42 14.98 18.94 -4.28
C ASN A 42 13.75 18.51 -5.10
N HIS A 43 13.55 19.08 -6.29
CA HIS A 43 12.46 18.68 -7.18
C HIS A 43 12.62 17.22 -7.65
N GLN A 44 13.85 16.79 -7.96
CA GLN A 44 14.13 15.42 -8.34
C GLN A 44 13.86 14.46 -7.18
N ALA A 45 14.31 14.78 -5.96
CA ALA A 45 14.04 13.96 -4.77
C ALA A 45 12.54 13.87 -4.47
N GLN A 46 11.78 14.95 -4.67
CA GLN A 46 10.32 14.94 -4.53
C GLN A 46 9.66 14.05 -5.59
N ALA A 47 10.09 14.14 -6.84
CA ALA A 47 9.57 13.32 -7.93
C ALA A 47 9.89 11.83 -7.74
N GLU A 48 11.12 11.50 -7.35
CA GLU A 48 11.55 10.13 -7.04
C GLU A 48 10.79 9.56 -5.84
N ARG A 49 10.62 10.36 -4.78
CA ARG A 49 9.80 9.97 -3.62
C ARG A 49 8.36 9.71 -4.02
N ALA A 50 7.75 10.58 -4.83
CA ALA A 50 6.39 10.40 -5.31
C ALA A 50 6.25 9.13 -6.16
N GLN A 51 7.22 8.86 -7.04
CA GLN A 51 7.25 7.62 -7.82
C GLN A 51 7.41 6.38 -6.93
N TRP A 52 8.30 6.43 -5.94
CA TRP A 52 8.49 5.33 -5.00
C TRP A 52 7.19 5.03 -4.22
N VAL A 53 6.50 6.06 -3.70
CA VAL A 53 5.21 5.89 -3.02
C VAL A 53 4.17 5.28 -3.94
N ARG A 54 4.08 5.74 -5.20
CA ARG A 54 3.17 5.15 -6.20
C ARG A 54 3.44 3.67 -6.43
N ASN A 55 4.72 3.29 -6.57
CA ASN A 55 5.10 1.90 -6.77
C ASN A 55 4.74 1.04 -5.54
N GLN A 56 5.01 1.53 -4.32
CA GLN A 56 4.64 0.82 -3.09
C GLN A 56 3.12 0.60 -2.98
N ARG A 57 2.32 1.63 -3.32
CA ARG A 57 0.85 1.52 -3.37
C ARG A 57 0.39 0.50 -4.40
N ALA A 58 0.93 0.57 -5.62
CA ALA A 58 0.57 -0.35 -6.69
C ALA A 58 0.84 -1.81 -6.28
N THR A 59 2.01 -2.09 -5.70
CA THR A 59 2.36 -3.41 -5.19
C THR A 59 1.41 -3.87 -4.07
N ALA A 60 1.06 -3.00 -3.13
CA ALA A 60 0.12 -3.34 -2.06
C ALA A 60 -1.29 -3.64 -2.59
N TYR A 61 -1.77 -2.87 -3.57
CA TYR A 61 -3.08 -3.07 -4.19
C TYR A 61 -3.14 -4.36 -5.01
N GLU A 62 -2.08 -4.66 -5.76
CA GLU A 62 -1.96 -5.90 -6.51
C GLU A 62 -1.96 -7.11 -5.58
N GLU A 63 -1.18 -7.07 -4.49
CA GLU A 63 -1.12 -8.16 -3.51
C GLU A 63 -2.47 -8.41 -2.83
N PHE A 64 -3.19 -7.34 -2.50
CA PHE A 64 -4.52 -7.43 -1.92
C PHE A 64 -5.51 -8.09 -2.88
N LEU A 65 -5.56 -7.65 -4.15
CA LEU A 65 -6.43 -8.23 -5.17
C LEU A 65 -6.08 -9.69 -5.47
N ARG A 66 -4.80 -10.01 -5.59
CA ARG A 66 -4.35 -11.39 -5.82
C ARG A 66 -4.79 -12.30 -4.68
N THR A 67 -4.57 -11.87 -3.44
CA THR A 67 -4.93 -12.66 -2.26
C THR A 67 -6.45 -12.74 -2.09
N TRP A 68 -7.18 -11.69 -2.46
CA TRP A 68 -8.66 -11.71 -2.52
C TRP A 68 -9.16 -12.79 -3.48
N ASP A 69 -8.62 -12.82 -4.70
CA ASP A 69 -9.04 -13.78 -5.72
C ASP A 69 -8.65 -15.22 -5.31
N GLU A 70 -7.45 -15.43 -4.76
CA GLU A 70 -7.03 -16.72 -4.18
C GLU A 70 -7.96 -17.17 -3.05
N TYR A 71 -8.26 -16.27 -2.10
CA TYR A 71 -9.13 -16.53 -0.96
C TYR A 71 -10.55 -16.90 -1.39
N THR A 72 -11.15 -16.10 -2.28
CA THR A 72 -12.52 -16.34 -2.77
C THR A 72 -12.63 -17.65 -3.54
N LEU A 73 -11.63 -18.00 -4.35
CA LEU A 73 -11.57 -19.30 -5.04
C LEU A 73 -11.40 -20.47 -4.06
N ALA A 74 -10.48 -20.37 -3.10
CA ALA A 74 -10.27 -21.40 -2.09
C ALA A 74 -11.54 -21.63 -1.27
N ARG A 75 -12.23 -20.55 -0.88
CA ARG A 75 -13.52 -20.59 -0.19
C ARG A 75 -14.60 -21.22 -1.06
N GLY A 76 -14.70 -20.85 -2.33
CA GLY A 76 -15.65 -21.47 -3.26
C GLY A 76 -15.43 -22.97 -3.41
N ARG A 77 -14.17 -23.42 -3.51
CA ARG A 77 -13.81 -24.85 -3.55
C ARG A 77 -14.18 -25.57 -2.26
N PHE A 78 -13.88 -24.94 -1.13
CA PHE A 78 -14.24 -25.47 0.18
C PHE A 78 -15.76 -25.67 0.30
N HIS A 79 -16.57 -24.75 -0.23
CA HIS A 79 -18.03 -24.83 -0.20
C HIS A 79 -18.64 -25.94 -1.06
N ILE A 80 -18.03 -26.27 -2.20
CA ILE A 80 -18.55 -27.31 -3.11
C ILE A 80 -18.07 -28.72 -2.75
N GLU A 81 -17.00 -28.85 -1.96
CA GLU A 81 -16.45 -30.16 -1.58
C GLU A 81 -17.28 -30.83 -0.49
N ARG A 82 -17.62 -32.12 -0.69
CA ARG A 82 -18.32 -32.94 0.30
C ARG A 82 -17.69 -34.32 0.45
N PRO A 83 -17.29 -34.73 1.66
CA PRO A 83 -17.21 -33.92 2.89
C PRO A 83 -16.09 -32.86 2.80
N PRO A 84 -16.22 -31.74 3.52
CA PRO A 84 -15.16 -30.72 3.56
C PRO A 84 -13.88 -31.31 4.16
N LYS A 85 -12.74 -31.08 3.49
CA LYS A 85 -11.43 -31.52 3.99
C LYS A 85 -10.77 -30.48 4.87
N TYR A 86 -10.16 -30.93 5.97
CA TYR A 86 -9.38 -30.08 6.88
C TYR A 86 -8.29 -29.25 6.16
N GLU A 87 -7.62 -29.83 5.17
CA GLU A 87 -6.58 -29.14 4.39
C GLU A 87 -7.13 -27.94 3.62
N ASN A 88 -8.33 -28.06 3.04
CA ASN A 88 -8.97 -26.96 2.32
C ASN A 88 -9.43 -25.86 3.27
N TRP A 89 -9.91 -26.22 4.47
CA TRP A 89 -10.18 -25.25 5.53
C TRP A 89 -8.92 -24.50 5.98
N ARG A 90 -7.82 -25.22 6.21
CA ARG A 90 -6.53 -24.62 6.58
C ARG A 90 -6.03 -23.66 5.50
N ASN A 91 -6.17 -24.02 4.23
CA ASN A 91 -5.82 -23.14 3.11
C ASN A 91 -6.66 -21.85 3.10
N VAL A 92 -7.98 -21.95 3.35
CA VAL A 92 -8.85 -20.77 3.48
C VAL A 92 -8.40 -19.86 4.62
N GLN A 93 -8.03 -20.43 5.78
CA GLN A 93 -7.52 -19.66 6.92
C GLN A 93 -6.18 -18.98 6.63
N GLU A 94 -5.26 -19.67 5.97
CA GLU A 94 -3.98 -19.10 5.57
C GLU A 94 -4.17 -17.92 4.61
N LEU A 95 -5.02 -18.08 3.59
CA LEU A 95 -5.35 -17.03 2.65
C LEU A 95 -6.08 -15.85 3.31
N HIS A 96 -6.93 -16.12 4.30
CA HIS A 96 -7.56 -15.07 5.10
C HIS A 96 -6.52 -14.25 5.90
N GLY A 97 -5.56 -14.92 6.51
CA GLY A 97 -4.44 -14.27 7.21
C GLY A 97 -3.60 -13.41 6.26
N ARG A 98 -3.24 -13.94 5.08
CA ARG A 98 -2.52 -13.20 4.04
C ARG A 98 -3.29 -11.98 3.55
N LEU A 99 -4.61 -12.10 3.40
CA LEU A 99 -5.48 -11.01 3.01
C LEU A 99 -5.45 -9.87 4.05
N GLY A 100 -5.45 -10.22 5.35
CA GLY A 100 -5.29 -9.26 6.44
C GLY A 100 -3.93 -8.54 6.40
N THR A 101 -2.84 -9.27 6.10
CA THR A 101 -1.52 -8.65 5.92
C THR A 101 -1.49 -7.67 4.74
N ALA A 102 -2.09 -8.04 3.60
CA ALA A 102 -2.19 -7.17 2.43
C ALA A 102 -3.05 -5.92 2.73
N ALA A 103 -4.17 -6.09 3.43
CA ALA A 103 -5.01 -4.98 3.88
C ALA A 103 -4.23 -4.02 4.79
N PHE A 104 -3.43 -4.53 5.72
CA PHE A 104 -2.61 -3.71 6.60
C PHE A 104 -1.52 -2.92 5.86
N ALA A 105 -0.90 -3.50 4.82
CA ALA A 105 0.05 -2.78 3.98
C ALA A 105 -0.59 -1.56 3.30
N ILE A 106 -1.86 -1.67 2.89
CA ILE A 106 -2.66 -0.56 2.34
C ILE A 106 -2.97 0.50 3.40
N GLN A 107 -3.22 0.11 4.66
CA GLN A 107 -3.39 1.05 5.77
C GLN A 107 -2.15 1.93 6.00
N ILE A 108 -0.96 1.39 5.75
CA ILE A 108 0.29 2.14 5.94
C ILE A 108 0.57 3.06 4.75
N THR A 109 0.31 2.60 3.53
CA THR A 109 0.84 3.24 2.30
C THR A 109 -0.21 3.95 1.46
N GLY A 110 -1.47 3.53 1.55
CA GLY A 110 -2.58 4.05 0.75
C GLY A 110 -3.14 5.37 1.28
N PRO A 111 -3.85 6.15 0.44
CA PRO A 111 -4.65 7.27 0.90
C PRO A 111 -5.90 6.78 1.63
N GLU A 112 -6.47 7.63 2.49
CA GLU A 112 -7.62 7.32 3.34
C GLU A 112 -8.81 6.73 2.57
N SER A 113 -9.09 7.22 1.37
CA SER A 113 -10.16 6.70 0.50
C SER A 113 -10.00 5.21 0.14
N VAL A 114 -8.76 4.74 -0.03
CA VAL A 114 -8.47 3.32 -0.31
C VAL A 114 -8.42 2.53 1.00
N GLN A 115 -7.91 3.14 2.07
CA GLN A 115 -7.87 2.51 3.41
C GLN A 115 -9.27 2.13 3.89
N GLU A 116 -10.23 3.04 3.80
CA GLU A 116 -11.61 2.82 4.22
C GLU A 116 -12.24 1.66 3.45
N VAL A 117 -12.15 1.71 2.12
CA VAL A 117 -12.74 0.67 1.25
C VAL A 117 -12.06 -0.69 1.49
N THR A 118 -10.76 -0.73 1.71
CA THR A 118 -10.03 -1.97 2.03
C THR A 118 -10.49 -2.58 3.35
N SER A 119 -10.66 -1.75 4.39
CA SER A 119 -11.17 -2.20 5.69
C SER A 119 -12.59 -2.75 5.56
N GLN A 120 -13.48 -2.04 4.84
CA GLN A 120 -14.83 -2.54 4.57
C GLN A 120 -14.78 -3.88 3.82
N ALA A 121 -13.92 -3.99 2.80
CA ALA A 121 -13.77 -5.18 1.99
C ALA A 121 -13.27 -6.38 2.82
N PHE A 122 -12.30 -6.15 3.71
CA PHE A 122 -11.81 -7.16 4.64
C PHE A 122 -12.89 -7.59 5.63
N ILE A 123 -13.64 -6.65 6.22
CA ILE A 123 -14.75 -6.94 7.13
C ILE A 123 -15.84 -7.75 6.41
N GLU A 124 -16.25 -7.34 5.21
CA GLU A 124 -17.26 -8.04 4.42
C GLU A 124 -16.82 -9.48 4.11
N LEU A 125 -15.58 -9.70 3.67
CA LEU A 125 -15.06 -11.05 3.43
C LEU A 125 -14.96 -11.88 4.72
N THR A 126 -14.61 -11.25 5.85
CA THR A 126 -14.58 -11.92 7.15
C THR A 126 -15.98 -12.28 7.63
N ALA A 127 -16.95 -11.39 7.42
CA ALA A 127 -18.34 -11.59 7.80
C ALA A 127 -19.01 -12.66 6.93
N MET A 128 -18.66 -12.72 5.66
CA MET A 128 -19.09 -13.80 4.78
C MET A 128 -18.53 -15.18 5.20
N ALA A 129 -17.45 -15.22 5.98
CA ALA A 129 -16.86 -16.49 6.40
C ALA A 129 -17.66 -17.20 7.50
N PHE A 130 -18.54 -16.52 8.26
CA PHE A 130 -19.16 -17.09 9.47
C PHE A 130 -20.58 -16.55 9.76
N PRO A 131 -21.54 -17.41 10.14
CA PRO A 131 -22.76 -16.97 10.80
C PRO A 131 -22.46 -16.18 12.08
N ASP A 132 -23.20 -15.10 12.35
CA ASP A 132 -22.97 -14.17 13.47
C ASP A 132 -22.86 -14.86 14.83
N GLU A 133 -23.74 -15.83 15.06
CA GLU A 133 -23.84 -16.60 16.29
C GLU A 133 -22.57 -17.42 16.55
N LEU A 134 -22.11 -18.14 15.52
CA LEU A 134 -20.91 -18.97 15.62
C LEU A 134 -19.65 -18.13 15.72
N ARG A 135 -19.61 -16.99 15.00
CA ARG A 135 -18.49 -16.04 15.05
C ARG A 135 -18.25 -15.51 16.46
N ALA A 136 -19.31 -15.11 17.16
CA ALA A 136 -19.22 -14.66 18.54
C ALA A 136 -18.71 -15.76 19.48
N GLU A 137 -19.20 -16.99 19.30
CA GLU A 137 -18.79 -18.15 20.10
C GLU A 137 -17.32 -18.52 19.86
N PHE A 138 -16.86 -18.56 18.61
CA PHE A 138 -15.47 -18.83 18.26
C PHE A 138 -14.50 -17.79 18.83
N TYR A 139 -14.85 -16.50 18.79
CA TYR A 139 -14.01 -15.45 19.38
C TYR A 139 -13.93 -15.55 20.91
N ALA A 140 -15.04 -15.86 21.58
CA ALA A 140 -15.05 -16.09 23.02
C ALA A 140 -14.19 -17.30 23.39
N LEU A 141 -14.26 -18.38 22.60
CA LEU A 141 -13.51 -19.60 22.83
C LEU A 141 -12.00 -19.43 22.59
N ASN A 142 -11.63 -18.74 21.52
CA ASN A 142 -10.23 -18.43 21.21
C ASN A 142 -9.59 -17.53 22.28
N THR A 143 -10.35 -16.56 22.80
CA THR A 143 -9.92 -15.73 23.94
C THR A 143 -9.63 -16.60 25.16
N ARG A 144 -10.57 -17.49 25.54
CA ARG A 144 -10.38 -18.43 26.66
C ARG A 144 -9.20 -19.38 26.47
N MET A 145 -8.99 -19.89 25.25
CA MET A 145 -7.83 -20.75 24.97
C MET A 145 -6.50 -20.03 25.20
N ARG A 146 -6.39 -18.76 24.78
CA ARG A 146 -5.18 -17.97 24.98
C ARG A 146 -4.87 -17.75 26.46
N GLU A 147 -5.90 -17.66 27.28
CA GLU A 147 -5.78 -17.45 28.72
C GLU A 147 -5.50 -18.73 29.51
N THR A 148 -6.01 -19.87 29.07
CA THR A 148 -6.04 -21.11 29.88
C THR A 148 -5.21 -22.26 29.32
N ASN A 149 -4.89 -22.24 28.03
CA ASN A 149 -4.24 -23.34 27.28
C ASN A 149 -4.92 -24.72 27.46
N ASP A 150 -6.23 -24.73 27.72
CA ASP A 150 -7.02 -25.95 27.98
C ASP A 150 -7.21 -26.78 26.67
N PRO A 151 -6.80 -28.07 26.65
CA PRO A 151 -7.00 -28.96 25.52
C PRO A 151 -8.47 -29.18 25.13
N GLN A 152 -9.42 -29.13 26.07
CA GLN A 152 -10.85 -29.31 25.78
C GLN A 152 -11.42 -28.14 24.98
N LEU A 153 -10.90 -26.93 25.19
CA LEU A 153 -11.27 -25.77 24.38
C LEU A 153 -10.84 -25.93 22.92
N ARG A 154 -9.76 -26.68 22.62
CA ARG A 154 -9.41 -27.00 21.21
C ARG A 154 -10.43 -27.91 20.56
N ASP A 155 -10.96 -28.91 21.29
CA ASP A 155 -11.98 -29.81 20.77
C ASP A 155 -13.29 -29.05 20.52
N GLN A 156 -13.68 -28.17 21.44
CA GLN A 156 -14.81 -27.26 21.26
C GLN A 156 -14.60 -26.29 20.10
N MET A 157 -13.40 -25.75 19.93
CA MET A 157 -13.09 -24.86 18.80
C MET A 157 -13.14 -25.59 17.47
N THR A 158 -12.75 -26.87 17.47
CA THR A 158 -12.84 -27.75 16.29
C THR A 158 -14.30 -28.03 15.96
N LYS A 159 -15.15 -28.32 16.95
CA LYS A 159 -16.60 -28.51 16.74
C LYS A 159 -17.31 -27.25 16.25
N ILE A 160 -17.01 -26.09 16.84
CA ILE A 160 -17.57 -24.80 16.37
C ILE A 160 -17.07 -24.51 14.96
N ALA A 161 -15.79 -24.77 14.66
CA ALA A 161 -15.29 -24.65 13.31
C ALA A 161 -16.04 -25.61 12.37
N GLU A 162 -16.21 -26.88 12.70
CA GLU A 162 -17.00 -27.84 11.92
C GLU A 162 -18.45 -27.37 11.72
N GLU A 163 -19.08 -26.79 12.73
CA GLU A 163 -20.43 -26.26 12.65
C GLU A 163 -20.49 -24.96 11.82
N MET A 164 -19.45 -24.13 11.84
CA MET A 164 -19.28 -23.00 10.92
C MET A 164 -19.13 -23.47 9.48
N LEU A 165 -18.37 -24.53 9.26
CA LEU A 165 -18.20 -25.14 7.94
C LEU A 165 -19.52 -25.74 7.44
N TYR A 166 -20.34 -26.29 8.34
CA TYR A 166 -21.64 -26.87 8.01
C TYR A 166 -22.73 -25.81 7.77
N ARG A 167 -22.85 -24.81 8.65
CA ARG A 167 -23.91 -23.78 8.62
C ARG A 167 -23.60 -22.57 7.74
N GLY A 168 -22.34 -22.17 7.60
CA GLY A 168 -21.92 -21.02 6.79
C GLY A 168 -21.97 -21.25 5.27
N SER A 169 -22.48 -22.40 4.82
CA SER A 169 -22.28 -22.93 3.45
C SER A 169 -23.48 -22.84 2.50
N TRP A 170 -24.61 -22.20 2.85
CA TRP A 170 -25.84 -22.39 2.04
C TRP A 170 -26.54 -21.17 1.42
N ASP A 171 -26.44 -19.93 1.90
CA ASP A 171 -27.35 -18.86 1.42
C ASP A 171 -26.72 -17.66 0.67
N GLY A 172 -25.41 -17.62 0.47
CA GLY A 172 -24.75 -16.47 -0.17
C GLY A 172 -24.20 -16.79 -1.55
N ALA A 173 -24.91 -16.40 -2.61
CA ALA A 173 -24.41 -16.43 -3.98
C ALA A 173 -22.97 -15.87 -4.07
N ILE A 174 -22.14 -16.51 -4.89
CA ILE A 174 -20.81 -16.05 -5.31
C ILE A 174 -21.00 -14.84 -6.24
N ASP A 175 -21.64 -13.80 -5.74
CA ASP A 175 -21.68 -12.52 -6.42
C ASP A 175 -20.40 -11.80 -6.04
N VAL A 176 -19.65 -11.29 -7.02
CA VAL A 176 -18.46 -10.49 -6.76
C VAL A 176 -18.95 -9.29 -5.94
N PRO A 177 -18.59 -9.18 -4.64
CA PRO A 177 -19.29 -8.22 -3.81
C PRO A 177 -19.04 -6.83 -4.37
N PRO A 178 -20.03 -5.91 -4.33
CA PRO A 178 -19.87 -4.52 -4.79
C PRO A 178 -18.59 -3.85 -4.29
N VAL A 179 -18.06 -4.33 -3.15
CA VAL A 179 -16.80 -3.89 -2.55
C VAL A 179 -15.55 -4.13 -3.39
N ARG A 180 -15.45 -5.20 -4.20
CA ARG A 180 -14.28 -5.40 -5.08
C ARG A 180 -14.22 -4.31 -6.15
N GLN A 181 -15.38 -3.95 -6.71
CA GLN A 181 -15.48 -2.86 -7.68
C GLN A 181 -15.21 -1.49 -7.03
N ARG A 182 -15.72 -1.26 -5.81
CA ARG A 182 -15.40 -0.06 -5.03
C ARG A 182 -13.90 0.05 -4.78
N PHE A 183 -13.24 -1.04 -4.41
CA PHE A 183 -11.80 -1.09 -4.20
C PHE A 183 -11.03 -0.78 -5.49
N LEU A 184 -11.37 -1.45 -6.60
CA LEU A 184 -10.72 -1.21 -7.89
C LEU A 184 -10.85 0.25 -8.34
N ARG A 185 -12.03 0.86 -8.14
CA ARG A 185 -12.25 2.27 -8.43
C ARG A 185 -11.35 3.16 -7.58
N ALA A 186 -11.38 2.99 -6.26
CA ALA A 186 -10.58 3.79 -5.33
C ALA A 186 -9.07 3.63 -5.60
N ALA A 187 -8.61 2.41 -5.88
CA ALA A 187 -7.22 2.12 -6.20
C ALA A 187 -6.79 2.78 -7.52
N THR A 188 -7.63 2.74 -8.54
CA THR A 188 -7.36 3.37 -9.84
C THR A 188 -7.30 4.89 -9.72
N GLU A 189 -8.25 5.49 -9.00
CA GLU A 189 -8.26 6.92 -8.70
C GLU A 189 -7.00 7.32 -7.94
N ALA A 190 -6.64 6.59 -6.88
CA ALA A 190 -5.46 6.86 -6.06
C ALA A 190 -4.12 6.73 -6.81
N LEU A 191 -4.07 5.93 -7.88
CA LEU A 191 -2.90 5.81 -8.75
C LEU A 191 -2.86 6.87 -9.85
N GLY A 192 -4.03 7.40 -10.27
CA GLY A 192 -4.17 8.39 -11.33
C GLY A 192 -4.15 9.85 -10.87
N THR A 193 -4.57 10.17 -9.64
CA THR A 193 -4.57 11.54 -9.11
C THR A 193 -3.23 11.90 -8.47
N LEU A 194 -2.25 12.36 -9.25
CA LEU A 194 -1.08 13.14 -8.80
C LEU A 194 -0.55 14.04 -9.94
#